data_AF-T0YF61-F1
#
_entry.id   AF-T0YF61-F1
#
_cell.length_a   1.000
_cell.length_b   1.000
_cell.length_c   1.000
_cell.angle_alpha   90.00
_cell.angle_beta   90.00
_cell.angle_gamma   90.00
#
_symmetry.space_group_name_H-M   'P 1'
#
loop_
_entity.id
_entity.type
_entity.pdbx_description
1 polymer ?
#
loop_
_entity_poly.entity_id
_entity_poly.type
_entity_poly.pdbx_seq_one_letter_code
_entity_poly.pdbx_strand_id
1 'polypeptide(L)'
;MSAPQNPPEWLPPLFPVSPWSETVMEWLYAVFRRDFIDMPTRYDGCEVWFFPERERDKELIFWHLVEREDPPGSGNRLPDFRRCERLPWARAMLDNFSAPE
;
A
#
# COMPACT_ATOMS: atom_id res chain seq x y z
N MET A 1 20.92 -6.31 24.65
CA MET A 1 20.69 -6.16 23.21
C MET A 1 19.58 -7.13 22.86
N SER A 2 18.35 -6.66 22.63
CA SER A 2 17.28 -7.54 22.17
C SER A 2 17.63 -8.04 20.77
N ALA A 3 17.48 -9.35 20.53
CA ALA A 3 17.63 -9.90 19.19
C ALA A 3 16.68 -9.17 18.23
N PRO A 4 17.05 -8.98 16.95
CA PRO A 4 16.10 -8.47 15.97
C PRO A 4 14.90 -9.43 15.95
N GLN A 5 13.71 -8.92 16.25
CA GLN A 5 12.48 -9.67 16.05
C GLN A 5 12.29 -9.83 14.54
N ASN A 6 12.11 -11.07 14.09
CA ASN A 6 11.73 -11.34 12.72
C ASN A 6 10.31 -10.79 12.49
N PRO A 7 10.01 -10.26 11.29
CA PRO A 7 8.63 -9.89 10.97
C PRO A 7 7.72 -11.13 11.06
N PRO A 8 6.44 -10.96 11.38
CA PRO A 8 5.47 -12.06 11.39
C PRO A 8 5.45 -12.81 10.03
N GLU A 9 5.27 -14.12 10.06
CA GLU A 9 5.26 -14.95 8.85
C GLU A 9 4.17 -14.57 7.84
N TRP A 10 3.07 -14.00 8.33
CA TRP A 10 1.95 -13.54 7.51
C TRP A 10 2.23 -12.20 6.81
N LEU A 11 3.28 -11.47 7.20
CA LEU A 11 3.63 -10.19 6.61
C LEU A 11 4.40 -10.41 5.31
N PRO A 12 3.92 -9.91 4.15
CA PRO A 12 4.62 -10.07 2.89
C PRO A 12 6.01 -9.41 2.91
N PRO A 13 6.97 -9.90 2.10
CA PRO A 13 8.23 -9.18 1.90
C PRO A 13 7.98 -7.78 1.31
N LEU A 14 8.97 -6.89 1.45
CA LEU A 14 8.92 -5.56 0.83
C LEU A 14 8.83 -5.69 -0.70
N PHE A 15 7.97 -4.87 -1.30
CA PHE A 15 7.84 -4.79 -2.73
C PHE A 15 9.11 -4.17 -3.37
N PRO A 16 9.68 -4.76 -4.43
CA PRO A 16 10.88 -4.23 -5.06
C PRO A 16 10.57 -2.95 -5.85
N VAL A 17 11.15 -1.82 -5.42
CA VAL A 17 10.95 -0.50 -6.07
C VAL A 17 12.19 0.06 -6.75
N SER A 18 13.32 -0.66 -6.68
CA SER A 18 14.61 -0.23 -7.25
C SER A 18 15.07 -1.17 -8.36
N PRO A 19 15.49 -0.65 -9.53
CA PRO A 19 15.45 0.76 -9.92
C PRO A 19 14.01 1.26 -10.13
N TRP A 20 13.76 2.52 -9.79
CA TRP A 20 12.44 3.13 -9.98
C TRP A 20 12.12 3.32 -11.47
N SER A 21 10.88 3.04 -11.87
CA SER A 21 10.36 3.28 -13.21
C SER A 21 8.83 3.36 -13.20
N GLU A 22 8.23 3.87 -14.28
CA GLU A 22 6.78 3.83 -14.49
C GLU A 22 6.23 2.39 -14.46
N THR A 23 7.01 1.40 -14.89
CA THR A 23 6.63 -0.02 -14.79
C THR A 23 6.44 -0.47 -13.33
N VAL A 24 7.26 0.03 -12.40
CA VAL A 24 7.09 -0.23 -10.96
C VAL A 24 5.78 0.38 -10.47
N MET A 25 5.41 1.58 -10.94
CA MET A 25 4.13 2.20 -10.61
C MET A 25 2.94 1.36 -11.09
N GLU A 26 3.00 0.82 -12.30
CA GLU A 26 1.94 -0.06 -12.81
C GLU A 26 1.85 -1.39 -12.05
N TRP A 27 2.97 -1.94 -11.58
CA TRP A 27 2.93 -3.14 -10.73
C TRP A 27 2.37 -2.85 -9.34
N LEU A 28 2.71 -1.72 -8.73
CA LEU A 28 2.08 -1.27 -7.48
C LEU A 28 0.58 -1.10 -7.66
N TYR A 29 0.15 -0.53 -8.78
CA TYR A 29 -1.26 -0.40 -9.10
C TYR A 29 -1.94 -1.75 -9.26
N ALA A 30 -1.29 -2.73 -9.89
CA ALA A 30 -1.81 -4.10 -9.98
C ALA A 30 -1.99 -4.76 -8.60
N VAL A 31 -1.07 -4.52 -7.65
CA VAL A 31 -1.22 -4.96 -6.25
C VAL A 31 -2.45 -4.31 -5.61
N PHE A 32 -2.58 -2.98 -5.73
CA PHE A 32 -3.73 -2.26 -5.20
C PHE A 32 -5.06 -2.77 -5.77
N ARG A 33 -5.12 -2.94 -7.09
CA ARG A 33 -6.30 -3.47 -7.79
C ARG A 33 -6.70 -4.84 -7.26
N ARG A 34 -5.74 -5.78 -7.22
CA ARG A 34 -5.96 -7.13 -6.70
C ARG A 34 -6.53 -7.10 -5.29
N ASP A 35 -5.97 -6.25 -4.43
CA ASP A 35 -6.26 -6.26 -3.00
C ASP A 35 -7.54 -5.50 -2.64
N PHE A 36 -7.88 -4.43 -3.34
CA PHE A 36 -8.93 -3.49 -2.93
C PHE A 36 -10.04 -3.29 -3.97
N ILE A 37 -9.85 -3.67 -5.24
CA ILE A 37 -10.86 -3.52 -6.29
C ILE A 37 -11.41 -4.88 -6.71
N ASP A 38 -10.54 -5.79 -7.11
CA ASP A 38 -10.92 -7.06 -7.72
C ASP A 38 -11.40 -8.07 -6.65
N MET A 39 -10.92 -7.93 -5.41
CA MET A 39 -11.36 -8.72 -4.26
C MET A 39 -11.68 -7.79 -3.08
N PRO A 40 -12.93 -7.72 -2.61
CA PRO A 40 -13.28 -6.91 -1.45
C PRO A 40 -12.42 -7.25 -0.23
N THR A 41 -11.75 -6.26 0.34
CA THR A 41 -11.07 -6.38 1.63
C THR A 41 -12.07 -6.26 2.76
N ARG A 42 -11.90 -7.05 3.82
CA ARG A 42 -12.73 -6.97 5.02
C ARG A 42 -11.86 -6.75 6.25
N TYR A 43 -12.40 -5.96 7.18
CA TYR A 43 -11.87 -5.75 8.51
C TYR A 43 -12.97 -6.11 9.50
N ASP A 44 -12.72 -7.10 10.37
CA ASP A 44 -13.71 -7.60 11.35
C ASP A 44 -15.11 -7.88 10.74
N GLY A 45 -15.12 -8.51 9.56
CA GLY A 45 -16.36 -8.83 8.82
C GLY A 45 -16.99 -7.65 8.05
N CYS A 46 -16.58 -6.41 8.30
CA CYS A 46 -16.99 -5.23 7.57
C CYS A 46 -16.16 -5.05 6.29
N GLU A 47 -16.81 -4.73 5.18
CA GLU A 47 -16.10 -4.39 3.94
C GLU A 47 -15.34 -3.07 4.12
N VAL A 48 -14.07 -3.06 3.70
CA VAL A 48 -13.23 -1.86 3.68
C VAL A 48 -13.56 -1.10 2.40
N TRP A 49 -14.20 0.05 2.57
CA TRP A 49 -14.64 0.91 1.47
C TRP A 49 -13.79 2.18 1.37
N PHE A 50 -13.64 2.69 0.15
CA PHE A 50 -12.99 3.98 -0.14
C PHE A 50 -13.78 4.73 -1.22
N PHE A 51 -13.61 6.06 -1.26
CA PHE A 51 -14.27 6.91 -2.26
C PHE A 51 -13.80 6.54 -3.68
N PRO A 52 -14.73 6.36 -4.65
CA PRO A 52 -14.40 5.91 -6.01
C PRO A 52 -13.81 7.01 -6.91
N GLU A 53 -13.30 8.09 -6.30
CA GLU A 53 -12.69 9.20 -7.03
C GLU A 53 -11.40 8.73 -7.70
N ARG A 54 -11.13 9.28 -8.89
CA ARG A 54 -9.97 8.91 -9.70
C ARG A 54 -9.19 10.15 -10.11
N GLU A 55 -7.88 10.01 -10.13
CA GLU A 55 -6.90 10.98 -10.62
C GLU A 55 -5.89 10.23 -11.48
N ARG A 56 -5.40 10.83 -12.58
CA ARG A 56 -4.37 10.20 -13.45
C ARG A 56 -4.73 8.75 -13.82
N ASP A 57 -6.00 8.51 -14.14
CA ASP A 57 -6.58 7.21 -14.51
C ASP A 57 -6.49 6.10 -13.44
N LYS A 58 -6.23 6.42 -12.16
CA LYS A 58 -6.20 5.47 -11.03
C LYS A 58 -7.00 6.04 -9.85
N GLU A 59 -7.35 5.21 -8.87
CA GLU A 59 -8.11 5.64 -7.69
C GLU A 59 -7.31 6.67 -6.88
N LEU A 60 -7.96 7.73 -6.43
CA LEU A 60 -7.29 8.80 -5.67
C LEU A 60 -6.57 8.26 -4.43
N ILE A 61 -7.20 7.29 -3.75
CA ILE A 61 -6.61 6.63 -2.59
C ILE A 61 -5.31 5.88 -2.92
N PHE A 62 -5.17 5.33 -4.14
CA PHE A 62 -3.93 4.68 -4.56
C PHE A 62 -2.76 5.67 -4.49
N TRP A 63 -2.93 6.88 -5.04
CA TRP A 63 -1.90 7.92 -4.98
C TRP A 63 -1.57 8.33 -3.55
N HIS A 64 -2.56 8.38 -2.65
CA HIS A 64 -2.29 8.64 -1.23
C HIS A 64 -1.45 7.54 -0.56
N LEU A 65 -1.59 6.29 -1.01
CA LEU A 65 -0.83 5.16 -0.53
C LEU A 65 0.60 5.13 -1.08
N VAL A 66 0.87 5.60 -2.30
CA VAL A 66 2.21 5.49 -2.92
C VAL A 66 3.00 6.80 -3.02
N GLU A 67 2.38 7.96 -2.83
CA GLU A 67 3.02 9.27 -2.92
C GLU A 67 2.82 10.10 -1.65
N ARG A 68 3.74 11.05 -1.46
CA ARG A 68 3.64 12.11 -0.45
C ARG A 68 3.84 13.48 -1.07
N GLU A 69 3.39 14.51 -0.39
CA GLU A 69 3.77 15.88 -0.75
C GLU A 69 5.21 16.17 -0.36
N ASP A 70 5.93 16.91 -1.20
CA ASP A 70 7.30 17.37 -0.92
C ASP A 70 7.56 18.76 -1.55
N PRO A 71 7.70 19.84 -0.74
CA PRO A 71 7.53 19.86 0.71
C PRO A 71 6.04 19.70 1.11
N PRO A 72 5.74 19.35 2.37
CA PRO A 72 4.36 19.28 2.87
C PRO A 72 3.60 20.58 2.64
N GLY A 73 2.35 20.50 2.13
CA GLY A 73 1.50 21.64 1.82
C GLY A 73 1.76 22.30 0.46
N SER A 74 2.70 21.78 -0.35
CA SER A 74 3.00 22.32 -1.68
C SER A 74 2.02 21.88 -2.77
N GLY A 75 1.26 20.80 -2.54
CA GLY A 75 0.48 20.11 -3.57
C GLY A 75 1.32 19.33 -4.59
N ASN A 76 2.65 19.44 -4.54
CA ASN A 76 3.54 18.65 -5.39
C ASN A 76 3.75 17.27 -4.78
N ARG A 77 3.30 16.21 -5.48
CA ARG A 77 3.37 14.83 -4.98
C ARG A 77 4.49 14.06 -5.68
N LEU A 78 5.31 13.38 -4.89
CA LEU A 78 6.41 12.54 -5.34
C LEU A 78 6.24 11.12 -4.79
N PRO A 79 6.75 10.09 -5.49
CA PRO A 79 6.76 8.72 -4.97
C PRO A 79 7.42 8.64 -3.59
N ASP A 80 6.74 8.00 -2.64
CA ASP A 80 7.31 7.66 -1.35
C ASP A 80 7.74 6.20 -1.37
N PHE A 81 9.03 5.96 -1.63
CA PHE A 81 9.57 4.59 -1.75
C PHE A 81 9.28 3.71 -0.53
N ARG A 82 9.22 4.29 0.68
CA ARG A 82 8.91 3.54 1.89
C ARG A 82 7.46 3.10 1.96
N ARG A 83 6.53 3.85 1.37
CA ARG A 83 5.13 3.44 1.24
C ARG A 83 4.96 2.45 0.10
N CYS A 84 5.61 2.69 -1.04
CA CYS A 84 5.62 1.77 -2.18
C CYS A 84 6.11 0.37 -1.78
N GLU A 85 7.24 0.28 -1.07
CA GLU A 85 7.78 -0.99 -0.54
C GLU A 85 6.76 -1.74 0.33
N ARG A 86 5.89 -1.02 1.04
CA ARG A 86 4.95 -1.57 2.02
C ARG A 86 3.50 -1.65 1.52
N LEU A 87 3.23 -1.30 0.26
CA LEU A 87 1.86 -1.37 -0.27
C LEU A 87 1.21 -2.75 -0.07
N PRO A 88 1.91 -3.89 -0.29
CA PRO A 88 1.34 -5.23 -0.03
C PRO A 88 0.96 -5.48 1.44
N TRP A 89 1.50 -4.71 2.38
CA TRP A 89 1.20 -4.87 3.80
C TRP A 89 -0.20 -4.37 4.15
N ALA A 90 -0.75 -3.41 3.39
CA ALA A 90 -2.04 -2.81 3.70
C ALA A 90 -3.15 -3.87 3.80
N ARG A 91 -3.24 -4.77 2.81
CA ARG A 91 -4.17 -5.90 2.83
C ARG A 91 -3.85 -6.90 3.95
N ALA A 92 -2.58 -7.29 4.06
CA ALA A 92 -2.15 -8.29 5.03
C ALA A 92 -2.44 -7.88 6.48
N MET A 93 -2.27 -6.60 6.82
CA MET A 93 -2.59 -6.05 8.13
C MET A 93 -4.09 -6.08 8.43
N LEU A 94 -4.93 -5.86 7.42
CA LEU A 94 -6.39 -5.92 7.58
C LEU A 94 -6.86 -7.36 7.79
N ASP A 95 -6.31 -8.31 7.02
CA ASP A 95 -6.64 -9.73 7.14
C ASP A 95 -6.15 -10.34 8.46
N ASN A 96 -5.03 -9.84 9.01
CA ASN A 96 -4.39 -10.36 10.23
C ASN A 96 -4.54 -9.43 11.44
N PHE A 97 -5.60 -8.60 11.48
CA PHE A 97 -5.78 -7.57 12.52
C PHE A 97 -5.79 -8.09 13.96
N SER A 98 -6.06 -9.39 14.16
CA SER A 98 -6.11 -10.05 15.47
C SER A 98 -4.84 -10.86 15.81
N ALA A 99 -3.86 -10.91 14.91
CA ALA A 99 -2.57 -11.58 15.14
C ALA A 99 -1.55 -10.58 15.70
N PRO A 100 -1.11 -10.71 16.98
CA PRO A 100 -0.11 -9.82 17.55
C PRO A 100 1.30 -10.03 16.95
N GLU A 101 2.14 -8.99 17.07
CA GLU A 101 3.60 -9.01 16.83
C GLU A 101 4.36 -9.85 17.87
#